data_AF-B7INF4-F1
#
_entry.id   AF-B7INF4-F1
#
_cell.length_a   1.000
_cell.length_b   1.000
_cell.length_c   1.000
_cell.angle_alpha   90.00
_cell.angle_beta   90.00
_cell.angle_gamma   90.00
#
_symmetry.space_group_name_H-M   'P 1'
#
loop_
_entity.id
_entity.type
_entity.pdbx_description
1 polymer ?
#
loop_
_entity_poly.entity_id
_entity_poly.type
_entity_poly.pdbx_seq_one_letter_code
_entity_poly.pdbx_strand_id
1 'polypeptide(L)' 'MWVENLQQEVERLKELNTHFVLKNGEIIYQIENGYLCKLKAPEGTIVELRDNKGI' A
#
# COMPACT_ATOMS: atom_id res chain seq x y z
N MET A 1 8.29 -2.06 0.42
CA MET A 1 8.80 -1.72 -0.92
C MET A 1 8.47 -0.26 -1.19
N TRP A 2 9.29 0.41 -2.00
CA TRP A 2 9.05 1.80 -2.41
C TRP A 2 8.46 1.83 -3.83
N VAL A 3 7.56 2.78 -4.07
CA VAL A 3 6.93 3.03 -5.36
C VAL A 3 6.92 4.53 -5.66
N GLU A 4 7.06 4.90 -6.93
CA GLU A 4 7.10 6.31 -7.34
C GLU A 4 5.79 7.05 -7.08
N ASN A 5 4.66 6.40 -7.36
CA ASN A 5 3.33 6.94 -7.13
C ASN A 5 2.44 5.89 -6.48
N LEU A 6 2.29 5.98 -5.16
CA LEU A 6 1.50 5.03 -4.38
C LEU A 6 0.03 5.01 -4.78
N GLN A 7 -0.54 6.16 -5.14
CA GLN A 7 -1.96 6.24 -5.49
C GLN A 7 -2.24 5.54 -6.82
N GLN A 8 -1.42 5.78 -7.84
CA GLN A 8 -1.52 5.08 -9.12
C GLN A 8 -1.36 3.56 -8.95
N GLU A 9 -0.40 3.13 -8.12
CA GLU A 9 -0.17 1.71 -7.88
C GLU A 9 -1.33 1.05 -7.13
N VAL A 10 -1.94 1.75 -6.16
CA VAL A 10 -3.15 1.27 -5.48
C VAL A 10 -4.33 1.12 -6.45
N GLU A 11 -4.55 2.07 -7.35
CA GLU A 11 -5.61 1.93 -8.37
C GLU A 11 -5.38 0.71 -9.26
N ARG A 12 -4.15 0.52 -9.76
CA ARG A 12 -3.77 -0.68 -10.54
C ARG A 12 -4.01 -1.97 -9.75
N LEU A 13 -3.68 -1.99 -8.47
CA LEU A 13 -3.85 -3.17 -7.61
C LEU A 13 -5.32 -3.46 -7.26
N LYS A 14 -6.19 -2.45 -7.23
CA LYS A 14 -7.64 -2.64 -7.11
C LYS A 14 -8.21 -3.37 -8.33
N GLU A 15 -7.76 -3.02 -9.53
CA GLU A 15 -8.18 -3.69 -10.78
C GLU A 15 -7.78 -5.18 -10.79
N LEU A 16 -6.71 -5.53 -10.08
CA LEU A 16 -6.24 -6.91 -9.92
C LEU A 16 -6.91 -7.66 -8.76
N ASN A 17 -7.94 -7.08 -8.13
CA ASN A 17 -8.65 -7.65 -6.99
C ASN A 17 -7.73 -8.03 -5.81
N THR A 18 -6.74 -7.17 -5.54
CA THR A 18 -5.78 -7.36 -4.45
C THR A 18 -6.44 -7.16 -3.08
N HIS A 19 -6.05 -7.97 -2.09
CA HIS A 19 -6.55 -7.83 -0.72
C HIS A 19 -5.74 -6.78 0.05
N PHE A 20 -6.36 -5.63 0.31
CA PHE A 20 -5.76 -4.57 1.12
C PHE A 20 -6.02 -4.77 2.61
N VAL A 21 -5.03 -4.45 3.44
CA VAL A 21 -5.16 -4.35 4.88
C VAL A 21 -5.48 -2.90 5.23
N LEU A 22 -6.75 -2.65 5.55
CA LEU A 22 -7.23 -1.32 5.88
C LEU A 22 -6.74 -0.86 7.25
N LYS A 23 -6.45 0.44 7.37
CA LYS A 23 -6.23 1.11 8.66
C LYS A 23 -7.32 2.16 8.82
N ASN A 24 -8.14 2.04 9.86
CA ASN A 24 -9.27 2.94 10.09
C ASN A 24 -10.24 3.06 8.89
N GLY A 25 -10.38 1.99 8.10
CA GLY A 25 -11.20 1.98 6.88
C GLY A 25 -10.50 2.52 5.62
N GLU A 26 -9.25 2.98 5.73
CA GLU A 26 -8.50 3.54 4.61
C GLU A 26 -7.46 2.56 4.06
N ILE A 27 -7.30 2.54 2.73
CA ILE A 27 -6.27 1.74 2.04
C ILE A 27 -4.91 2.43 2.14
N ILE A 28 -4.87 3.72 1.80
CA ILE A 28 -3.69 4.56 1.90
C ILE A 28 -3.83 5.40 3.16
N TYR A 29 -2.80 5.43 3.99
CA TYR A 29 -2.79 6.25 5.19
C TYR A 29 -1.46 6.93 5.41
N GLN A 30 -1.53 8.09 6.07
CA GLN A 30 -0.38 8.93 6.35
C GLN A 30 0.49 8.33 7.47
N ILE A 31 1.79 8.47 7.31
CA ILE A 31 2.83 8.26 8.30
C ILE A 31 3.71 9.52 8.41
N GLU A 32 4.63 9.57 9.37
CA GLU A 32 5.47 10.75 9.61
C GLU A 32 6.19 11.26 8.35
N ASN A 33 6.61 10.36 7.46
CA ASN A 33 7.43 10.68 6.29
C ASN A 33 6.74 10.33 4.96
N GLY A 34 5.41 10.38 4.87
CA GLY A 34 4.69 10.16 3.61
C GLY A 34 3.45 9.30 3.78
N TYR A 35 3.17 8.47 2.80
CA TYR A 35 2.01 7.59 2.77
C TYR A 35 2.40 6.14 2.54
N LEU A 36 1.56 5.24 3.04
CA LEU A 36 1.73 3.82 2.78
C LEU A 36 0.40 3.10 2.65
N CYS A 37 0.44 1.94 2.01
CA CYS A 37 -0.63 0.95 2.06
C CYS A 37 -0.04 -0.43 2.38
N LYS A 38 -0.91 -1.33 2.86
CA LYS A 38 -0.56 -2.72 3.12
C LYS A 38 -1.48 -3.62 2.33
N LEU A 39 -0.93 -4.69 1.79
CA LEU A 39 -1.67 -5.74 1.09
C LEU A 39 -1.28 -7.10 1.62
N LYS A 40 -2.23 -8.04 1.57
CA LYS A 40 -2.04 -9.42 2.00
C LYS A 40 -1.97 -10.31 0.76
N ALA A 41 -0.83 -10.93 0.55
CA ALA A 41 -0.65 -11.91 -0.51
C ALA A 41 -1.44 -13.20 -0.18
N PRO A 42 -1.79 -14.02 -1.19
CA PRO A 42 -2.59 -15.22 -0.99
C PRO A 42 -2.00 -16.20 0.03
N GLU A 43 -0.67 -16.32 0.09
CA GLU A 43 0.05 -17.16 1.03
C GLU A 43 0.09 -16.60 2.47
N GLY A 44 -0.43 -15.39 2.67
CA GLY A 44 -0.58 -14.74 3.98
C GLY A 44 0.47 -13.69 4.31
N THR A 45 1.50 -13.53 3.48
CA THR A 45 2.52 -12.49 3.62
C THR A 45 1.88 -11.10 3.56
N ILE A 46 2.28 -10.20 4.46
CA ILE A 46 1.90 -8.78 4.38
C ILE A 46 3.02 -8.02 3.66
N VAL A 47 2.65 -7.36 2.57
CA VAL A 47 3.55 -6.50 1.80
C VAL A 47 3.14 -5.06 2.05
N GLU A 48 4.12 -4.21 2.31
CA GLU A 48 3.93 -2.78 2.52
C GLU A 48 4.50 -1.99 1.34
N LEU A 49 3.73 -1.06 0.81
CA LEU A 49 4.13 -0.13 -0.25
C LEU A 49 4.18 1.28 0.34
N ARG A 50 5.23 2.04 0.03
CA ARG A 50 5.45 3.42 0.49
C ARG A 50 5.83 4.32 -0.67
N ASP A 51 5.40 5.58 -0.63
CA ASP A 51 5.79 6.61 -1.61
C ASP A 51 7.12 7.28 -1.29
N ASN A 52 7.61 7.16 -0.06
CA ASN A 52 8.91 7.67 0.34
C ASN A 52 9.96 6.54 0.38
N LYS A 53 11.08 6.79 -0.28
CA LYS A 53 12.26 5.92 -0.26
C LYS A 53 12.89 6.18 1.10
N GLY A 54 12.69 5.26 2.05
CA GLY A 54 13.12 5.42 3.44
C GLY A 54 14.49 6.11 3.54
N ILE A 55 14.54 7.16 4.37
CA ILE A 55 15.78 7.84 4.76
C ILE A 55 16.68 6.81 5.45
#